data_AF-A0A352FJQ9-F1
#
_entry.id   AF-A0A352FJQ9-F1
#
_cell.length_a   1.000
_cell.length_b   1.000
_cell.length_c   1.000
_cell.angle_alpha   90.00
_cell.angle_beta   90.00
_cell.angle_gamma   90.00
#
_symmetry.space_group_name_H-M   'P 1'
#
loop_
_entity.id
_entity.type
_entity.pdbx_description
1 polymer ?
#
loop_
_entity_poly.entity_id
_entity_poly.type
_entity_poly.pdbx_seq_one_letter_code
_entity_poly.pdbx_strand_id
1 'polypeptide(L)' 'MNADNQCPRCGGRLRSWSELNDEEREMVKRLPASADFSLEERKRRHRWCTRCWYEDTGGSPTMV' A
#
# COMPACT_ATOMS: atom_id res chain seq x y z
N MET A 1 -1.20 16.33 -13.32
CA MET A 1 -0.99 14.86 -13.34
C MET A 1 -0.61 14.40 -11.94
N ASN A 2 -1.40 13.52 -11.31
CA ASN A 2 -1.21 13.13 -9.90
C ASN A 2 -0.02 12.18 -9.75
N ALA A 3 1.08 12.68 -9.17
CA ALA A 3 2.27 11.90 -8.76
C ALA A 3 2.01 10.98 -7.54
N ASP A 4 0.75 10.79 -7.17
CA ASP A 4 0.29 10.11 -5.96
C ASP A 4 0.41 8.57 -6.01
N ASN A 5 0.93 8.03 -7.10
CA ASN A 5 1.10 6.59 -7.30
C ASN A 5 2.56 6.16 -7.34
N GLN A 6 3.50 7.04 -6.96
CA GLN A 6 4.91 6.71 -6.94
C GLN A 6 5.36 6.38 -5.52
N CYS A 7 6.03 5.24 -5.38
CA CYS A 7 6.54 4.77 -4.10
C CYS A 7 7.72 5.66 -3.67
N PRO A 8 7.65 6.30 -2.49
CA PRO A 8 8.72 7.17 -2.00
C PRO A 8 10.01 6.40 -1.65
N ARG A 9 9.94 5.07 -1.49
CA ARG A 9 11.09 4.24 -1.08
C ARG A 9 11.97 3.84 -2.26
N CYS A 10 11.37 3.45 -3.37
CA CYS A 10 12.10 2.88 -4.51
C CYS A 10 11.77 3.52 -5.86
N GLY A 11 10.89 4.53 -5.88
CA GLY A 11 10.40 5.16 -7.10
C GLY A 11 9.51 4.26 -7.97
N GLY A 12 9.17 3.06 -7.51
CA GLY A 12 8.26 2.14 -8.18
C GLY A 12 6.81 2.63 -8.17
N ARG A 13 5.91 1.91 -8.84
CA ARG A 13 4.48 2.24 -8.85
C ARG A 13 3.77 1.62 -7.63
N LEU A 14 2.94 2.42 -6.96
CA LEU A 14 1.98 1.99 -5.96
C LEU A 14 0.74 1.44 -6.69
N ARG A 15 0.30 0.25 -6.28
CA ARG A 15 -0.82 -0.49 -6.86
C ARG A 15 -1.93 -0.59 -5.83
N SER A 16 -3.16 -0.43 -6.28
CA SER A 16 -4.34 -0.68 -5.46
C SER A 16 -4.58 -2.18 -5.28
N TRP A 17 -5.40 -2.58 -4.30
CA TRP A 17 -5.67 -4.00 -4.04
C TRP A 17 -6.21 -4.75 -5.27
N SER A 18 -7.05 -4.08 -6.06
CA SER A 18 -7.62 -4.64 -7.29
C SER A 18 -6.57 -4.91 -8.36
N GLU A 19 -5.45 -4.19 -8.33
CA GLU A 19 -4.32 -4.40 -9.25
C GLU A 19 -3.37 -5.51 -8.76
N LEU A 20 -3.43 -5.92 -7.49
CA LEU A 20 -2.60 -6.98 -6.94
C LEU A 20 -3.12 -8.37 -7.32
N ASN A 21 -2.19 -9.28 -7.62
CA ASN A 21 -2.43 -10.71 -7.80
C ASN A 21 -2.63 -11.42 -6.45
N ASP A 22 -3.12 -12.65 -6.45
CA ASP A 22 -3.41 -13.38 -5.21
C ASP A 22 -2.17 -13.59 -4.31
N GLU A 23 -1.00 -13.87 -4.89
CA GLU A 23 0.26 -13.94 -4.13
C GLU A 23 0.62 -12.59 -3.50
N GLU A 24 0.42 -11.49 -4.24
CA GLU A 24 0.72 -10.15 -3.75
C GLU A 24 -0.26 -9.74 -2.63
N ARG A 25 -1.52 -10.15 -2.74
CA ARG A 25 -2.54 -9.95 -1.70
C ARG A 25 -2.22 -10.72 -0.42
N GLU A 26 -1.72 -11.95 -0.54
CA GLU A 26 -1.26 -12.75 0.61
C GLU A 26 -0.10 -12.05 1.33
N MET A 27 0.85 -11.48 0.58
CA MET A 27 1.95 -10.69 1.16
C MET A 27 1.42 -9.45 1.88
N VAL A 28 0.49 -8.72 1.26
CA VAL A 28 -0.16 -7.56 1.87
C VAL A 28 -0.88 -7.93 3.18
N LYS A 29 -1.60 -9.05 3.23
CA LYS A 29 -2.26 -9.51 4.48
C LYS A 29 -1.25 -9.72 5.62
N ARG A 30 0.00 -10.07 5.30
CA ARG A 30 1.08 -10.31 6.26
C ARG A 30 1.87 -9.05 6.63
N LEU A 31 1.65 -7.92 5.96
CA LEU A 31 2.30 -6.66 6.29
C LEU A 31 1.85 -6.15 7.66
N PRO A 32 2.72 -5.45 8.40
CA PRO A 32 2.43 -5.01 9.78
C PRO A 32 1.18 -4.15 9.90
N ALA A 33 0.82 -3.38 8.87
CA ALA A 33 -0.41 -2.60 8.83
C ALA A 33 -1.70 -3.44 8.85
N SER A 34 -1.62 -4.77 8.69
CA SER A 34 -2.75 -5.67 8.95
C SER A 34 -3.15 -5.75 10.42
N ALA A 35 -2.25 -5.38 11.34
CA ALA A 35 -2.54 -5.28 12.76
C ALA A 35 -3.33 -4.00 13.10
N ASP A 36 -3.03 -2.90 12.40
CA ASP A 36 -3.65 -1.59 12.64
C ASP A 36 -4.92 -1.35 11.81
N PHE A 37 -5.05 -1.95 10.63
CA PHE A 37 -6.14 -1.68 9.70
C PHE A 37 -6.81 -2.96 9.19
N SER A 38 -8.14 -2.95 9.17
CA SER A 38 -8.95 -4.01 8.56
C SER A 38 -8.72 -4.12 7.06
N LEU A 39 -8.77 -5.34 6.51
CA LEU A 39 -8.55 -5.57 5.08
C LEU A 39 -9.49 -4.75 4.18
N GLU A 40 -10.73 -4.50 4.58
CA GLU A 40 -11.67 -3.71 3.78
C GLU A 40 -11.29 -2.24 3.68
N GLU A 41 -10.81 -1.63 4.77
CA GLU A 41 -10.30 -0.25 4.77
C GLU A 41 -9.05 -0.16 3.91
N ARG A 42 -8.13 -1.11 4.11
CA ARG A 42 -6.90 -1.21 3.34
C ARG A 42 -7.19 -1.31 1.84
N LYS A 43 -8.13 -2.16 1.42
CA LYS A 43 -8.54 -2.29 0.01
C LYS A 43 -9.03 -0.99 -0.61
N ARG A 44 -9.70 -0.14 0.19
CA ARG A 44 -10.33 1.10 -0.28
C ARG A 44 -9.36 2.27 -0.32
N ARG A 45 -8.45 2.36 0.66
CA ARG A 45 -7.60 3.53 0.86
C ARG A 45 -6.12 3.27 0.60
N HIS A 46 -5.63 2.08 0.91
CA HIS A 46 -4.20 1.81 0.93
C HIS A 46 -3.69 1.42 -0.46
N ARG A 47 -2.42 1.70 -0.70
CA ARG A 47 -1.73 1.31 -1.93
C ARG A 47 -0.39 0.66 -1.60
N TRP A 48 0.02 -0.29 -2.44
CA TRP A 48 1.19 -1.12 -2.16
C TRP A 48 2.20 -1.07 -3.29
N CYS A 49 3.47 -0.93 -2.93
CA CYS A 49 4.56 -1.14 -3.87
C CYS A 49 4.96 -2.61 -3.87
N THR A 50 4.79 -3.30 -4.99
CA THR A 50 5.12 -4.73 -5.08
C THR A 50 6.62 -5.00 -5.24
N ARG A 51 7.43 -3.95 -5.42
CA ARG A 51 8.92 -4.05 -5.45
C ARG A 51 9.56 -4.04 -4.07
N CYS A 52 9.02 -3.24 -3.15
CA CYS A 52 9.63 -3.04 -1.82
C CYS A 52 8.64 -3.25 -0.67
N TRP A 53 7.41 -3.66 -0.98
CA TRP A 53 6.31 -3.88 -0.06
C TRP A 53 5.96 -2.69 0.84
N TYR A 54 6.28 -1.47 0.38
CA TYR A 54 5.82 -0.25 1.03
C TYR A 54 4.30 -0.16 0.91
N GLU A 55 3.64 0.03 2.06
CA GLU A 55 2.21 0.28 2.16
C GLU A 55 1.99 1.75 2.44
N ASP A 56 1.36 2.43 1.50
CA ASP A 56 0.84 3.77 1.69
C ASP A 56 -0.55 3.66 2.32
N THR A 57 -0.69 4.14 3.55
CA THR A 57 -1.96 4.09 4.29
C THR A 57 -2.88 5.29 3.98
N GLY A 58 -2.51 6.14 3.01
CA GLY A 58 -3.26 7.34 2.65
C GLY A 58 -3.31 8.43 3.73
N GLY A 59 -2.62 8.21 4.86
CA GLY A 59 -2.40 9.21 5.88
C GLY A 59 -1.17 10.02 5.49
N SER A 60 -1.36 11.30 5.20
CA SER A 60 -0.31 12.31 5.28
C SER A 60 0.56 11.96 6.49
N PRO A 61 1.89 11.79 6.34
CA PRO A 61 2.73 11.51 7.49
C PRO A 61 2.51 12.66 8.46
N THR A 62 1.93 12.38 9.63
CA THR A 62 1.91 13.34 10.72
C THR A 62 3.37 13.63 11.00
N MET A 63 3.83 14.78 10.52
CA MET A 63 5.14 15.34 10.86
C MET A 63 5.16 15.46 12.37
N VAL A 64 6.17 14.82 12.97
CA VAL A 64 6.59 15.04 14.36
C VAL A 64 7.16 16.43 14.54
#